data_AF-A0A058ZKB3-F1
#
_entry.id   AF-A0A058ZKB3-F1
#
_cell.length_a   1.000
_cell.length_b   1.000
_cell.length_c   1.000
_cell.angle_alpha   90.00
_cell.angle_beta   90.00
_cell.angle_gamma   90.00
#
_symmetry.space_group_name_H-M   'P 1'
#
loop_
_entity.id
_entity.type
_entity.pdbx_description
1 polymer ?
#
loop_
_entity_poly.entity_id
_entity_poly.type
_entity_poly.pdbx_seq_one_letter_code
_entity_poly.pdbx_strand_id
1 'polypeptide(L)'
;MAHLNAVAVSNDTEFHQLIAEAAKNSALSLSVAPVGALLFSATVNLYSGVPQARHRLVQAHEAIMEAIIGHDPKTAEKWMARHIRDFRTGYEILGVDMHAPITLHPRALEVMQSS
;
A
#
# COMPACT_ATOMS: atom_id res chain seq x y z
N MET A 1 -15.52 -5.61 11.21
CA MET A 1 -15.09 -5.45 9.81
C MET A 1 -14.23 -4.18 9.62
N ALA A 2 -14.74 -2.97 9.92
CA ALA A 2 -13.99 -1.72 9.73
C ALA A 2 -12.60 -1.65 10.43
N HIS A 3 -12.48 -2.17 11.65
CA HIS A 3 -11.20 -2.21 12.37
C HIS A 3 -10.15 -3.08 11.65
N LEU A 4 -10.54 -4.23 11.09
CA LEU A 4 -9.62 -5.13 10.40
C LEU A 4 -9.05 -4.51 9.11
N ASN A 5 -9.84 -3.67 8.43
CA ASN A 5 -9.38 -2.98 7.23
C ASN A 5 -8.38 -1.88 7.57
N ALA A 6 -8.64 -1.10 8.62
CA ALA A 6 -7.70 -0.06 9.06
C ALA A 6 -6.32 -0.65 9.42
N VAL A 7 -6.31 -1.82 10.06
CA VAL A 7 -5.06 -2.54 10.37
C VAL A 7 -4.35 -3.00 9.09
N ALA A 8 -5.07 -3.59 8.12
CA ALA A 8 -4.47 -4.03 6.86
C ALA A 8 -3.81 -2.87 6.11
N VAL A 9 -4.45 -1.71 6.06
CA VAL A 9 -3.93 -0.52 5.36
C VAL A 9 -2.76 0.13 6.12
N SER A 10 -2.80 0.10 7.46
CA SER A 10 -1.69 0.56 8.29
C SER A 10 -0.45 -0.30 8.07
N ASN A 11 -0.60 -1.63 8.12
CA ASN A 11 0.49 -2.57 7.87
C ASN A 11 1.03 -2.47 6.44
N ASP A 12 0.16 -2.19 5.47
CA ASP A 12 0.55 -1.95 4.08
C ASP A 12 1.47 -0.72 4.00
N THR A 13 1.07 0.38 4.62
CA THR A 13 1.88 1.60 4.61
C THR A 13 3.22 1.44 5.35
N GLU A 14 3.21 0.79 6.52
CA GLU A 14 4.42 0.49 7.29
C GLU A 14 5.40 -0.38 6.49
N PHE A 15 4.91 -1.40 5.78
CA PHE A 15 5.73 -2.25 4.91
C PHE A 15 6.48 -1.44 3.85
N HIS A 16 5.80 -0.52 3.16
CA HIS A 16 6.42 0.35 2.17
C HIS A 16 7.47 1.29 2.77
N GLN A 17 7.23 1.78 3.99
CA GLN A 17 8.17 2.64 4.71
C GLN A 17 9.46 1.88 5.08
N LEU A 18 9.34 0.65 5.60
CA LEU A 18 10.48 -0.20 5.91
C LEU A 18 11.35 -0.49 4.67
N ILE A 19 10.73 -0.74 3.50
CA ILE A 19 11.46 -0.92 2.24
C ILE A 19 12.25 0.35 1.87
N ALA A 20 11.64 1.54 2.00
CA ALA A 20 12.29 2.80 1.66
C ALA A 20 13.48 3.10 2.59
N GLU A 21 13.34 2.82 3.88
CA GLU A 21 14.43 2.94 4.87
C GLU A 21 15.56 1.94 4.57
N ALA A 22 15.23 0.69 4.24
CA ALA A 22 16.19 -0.33 3.86
C ALA A 22 17.00 0.03 2.61
N ALA A 23 16.42 0.81 1.69
CA ALA A 23 17.10 1.31 0.50
C ALA A 23 18.17 2.38 0.82
N LYS A 24 18.21 2.92 2.05
CA LYS A 24 19.13 3.96 2.51
C LYS A 24 19.17 5.18 1.58
N ASN A 25 18.00 5.54 1.05
CA ASN A 25 17.82 6.69 0.18
C ASN A 25 16.83 7.66 0.81
N SER A 26 17.35 8.77 1.35
CA SER A 26 16.55 9.77 2.06
C SER A 26 15.46 10.39 1.17
N ALA A 27 15.68 10.51 -0.14
CA ALA A 27 14.65 11.01 -1.05
C ALA A 27 13.47 10.04 -1.15
N LEU A 28 13.72 8.72 -1.12
CA LEU A 28 12.66 7.71 -1.08
C LEU A 28 11.91 7.76 0.26
N SER A 29 12.62 7.80 1.39
CA SER A 29 11.99 7.88 2.71
C SER A 29 11.10 9.13 2.86
N LEU A 30 11.56 10.29 2.39
CA LEU A 30 10.78 11.53 2.39
C LEU A 30 9.53 11.46 1.50
N SER A 31 9.61 10.72 0.40
CA SER A 31 8.50 10.61 -0.57
C SER A 31 7.44 9.62 -0.13
N VAL A 32 7.82 8.55 0.59
CA VAL A 32 6.90 7.45 0.92
C VAL A 32 5.84 7.86 1.94
N ALA A 33 6.18 8.65 2.97
CA ALA A 33 5.21 9.07 3.99
C ALA A 33 3.97 9.81 3.43
N PRO A 34 4.11 10.91 2.63
CA PRO A 34 2.96 11.59 2.06
C PRO A 34 2.20 10.75 1.02
N VAL A 35 2.90 9.92 0.24
CA VAL A 35 2.26 9.00 -0.72
C VAL A 35 1.46 7.93 0.00
N GLY A 36 1.99 7.38 1.10
CA GLY A 36 1.33 6.41 1.95
C GLY A 36 0.03 6.93 2.54
N ALA A 37 0.01 8.19 3.00
CA ALA A 37 -1.22 8.82 3.51
C ALA A 37 -2.33 8.94 2.44
N LEU A 38 -1.97 9.29 1.20
CA LEU A 38 -2.90 9.33 0.08
C LEU A 38 -3.41 7.92 -0.29
N LEU A 39 -2.51 6.94 -0.35
CA LEU A 39 -2.86 5.53 -0.63
C LEU A 39 -3.76 4.95 0.47
N PHE A 40 -3.47 5.24 1.75
CA PHE A 40 -4.32 4.84 2.86
C PHE A 40 -5.75 5.38 2.66
N SER A 41 -5.84 6.68 2.41
CA SER A 41 -7.11 7.38 2.25
C SER A 41 -7.92 6.82 1.07
N ALA A 42 -7.24 6.49 -0.03
CA ALA A 42 -7.84 5.87 -1.19
C ALA A 42 -8.31 4.42 -0.92
N THR A 43 -7.54 3.62 -0.18
CA THR A 43 -7.76 2.15 -0.15
C THR A 43 -8.49 1.64 1.09
N VAL A 44 -8.69 2.45 2.14
CA VAL A 44 -9.29 1.98 3.42
C VAL A 44 -10.66 1.30 3.25
N ASN A 45 -11.45 1.73 2.28
CA ASN A 45 -12.77 1.16 1.98
C ASN A 45 -12.73 -0.01 0.99
N LEU A 46 -11.63 -0.18 0.24
CA LEU A 46 -11.46 -1.20 -0.79
C LEU A 46 -11.66 -2.61 -0.24
N TYR A 47 -11.07 -2.88 0.92
CA TYR A 47 -11.06 -4.21 1.55
C TYR A 47 -12.42 -4.67 2.08
N SER A 48 -13.39 -3.76 2.23
CA SER A 48 -14.78 -4.11 2.53
C SER A 48 -15.53 -4.62 1.30
N GLY A 49 -15.25 -4.03 0.13
CA GLY A 49 -15.99 -4.31 -1.11
C GLY A 49 -15.34 -5.35 -2.01
N VAL A 50 -14.05 -5.64 -1.82
CA VAL A 50 -13.30 -6.62 -2.62
C VAL A 50 -12.69 -7.67 -1.68
N PRO A 51 -13.43 -8.74 -1.33
CA PRO A 51 -13.01 -9.70 -0.30
C PRO A 51 -11.62 -10.33 -0.54
N GLN A 52 -11.27 -10.55 -1.82
CA GLN A 52 -9.98 -11.13 -2.22
C GLN A 52 -8.79 -10.17 -2.10
N ALA A 53 -9.02 -8.86 -1.94
CA ALA A 53 -7.95 -7.86 -1.96
C ALA A 53 -6.93 -8.06 -0.83
N ARG A 54 -7.38 -8.46 0.36
CA ARG A 54 -6.47 -8.74 1.50
C ARG A 54 -5.54 -9.91 1.25
N HIS A 55 -6.03 -10.98 0.61
CA HIS A 55 -5.20 -12.12 0.25
C HIS A 55 -4.17 -11.74 -0.83
N ARG A 56 -4.58 -10.92 -1.81
CA ARG A 56 -3.69 -10.42 -2.86
C ARG A 56 -2.58 -9.51 -2.30
N LEU A 57 -2.92 -8.65 -1.35
CA LEU A 57 -1.98 -7.80 -0.60
C LEU A 57 -0.89 -8.65 0.07
N VAL A 58 -1.29 -9.62 0.91
CA VAL A 58 -0.32 -10.48 1.64
C VAL A 58 0.57 -11.24 0.68
N GLN A 59 -0.01 -11.86 -0.37
CA GLN A 59 0.75 -12.58 -1.39
C GLN A 59 1.79 -11.67 -2.08
N ALA A 60 1.43 -10.43 -2.38
CA ALA A 60 2.36 -9.50 -3.00
C ALA A 60 3.50 -9.13 -2.03
N HIS A 61 3.19 -8.88 -0.76
CA HIS A 61 4.18 -8.52 0.25
C HIS A 61 5.18 -9.65 0.50
N GLU A 62 4.70 -10.89 0.61
CA GLU A 62 5.56 -12.09 0.72
C GLU A 62 6.52 -12.18 -0.47
N ALA A 63 6.01 -12.08 -1.70
CA ALA A 63 6.84 -12.19 -2.90
C ALA A 63 7.85 -11.04 -3.05
N ILE A 64 7.49 -9.82 -2.64
CA ILE A 64 8.40 -8.66 -2.64
C ILE A 64 9.51 -8.86 -1.61
N MET A 65 9.15 -9.28 -0.39
CA MET A 65 10.08 -9.52 0.70
C MET A 65 11.07 -10.64 0.35
N GLU A 66 10.57 -11.77 -0.16
CA GLU A 66 11.40 -12.88 -0.62
C GLU A 66 12.39 -12.44 -1.72
N ALA A 67 11.94 -11.64 -2.68
CA ALA A 67 12.80 -11.11 -3.74
C ALA A 67 13.86 -10.14 -3.21
N ILE A 68 13.53 -9.28 -2.24
CA ILE A 68 14.49 -8.39 -1.59
C ILE A 68 15.55 -9.19 -0.83
N ILE A 69 15.14 -10.17 -0.02
CA ILE A 69 16.06 -11.05 0.73
C ILE A 69 16.95 -11.85 -0.24
N GLY A 70 16.37 -12.32 -1.34
CA GLY A 70 17.09 -13.04 -2.40
C GLY A 70 17.95 -12.15 -3.31
N HIS A 71 17.99 -10.83 -3.06
CA HIS A 71 18.70 -9.85 -3.90
C HIS A 71 18.28 -9.89 -5.39
N ASP A 72 17.00 -10.14 -5.67
CA ASP A 72 16.41 -10.14 -7.02
C ASP A 72 15.58 -8.86 -7.25
N PRO A 73 16.21 -7.77 -7.72
CA PRO A 73 15.52 -6.50 -7.92
C PRO A 73 14.44 -6.57 -9.01
N LYS A 74 14.59 -7.45 -10.01
CA LYS A 74 13.62 -7.56 -11.11
C LYS A 74 12.31 -8.17 -10.63
N THR A 75 12.41 -9.21 -9.80
CA THR A 75 11.22 -9.84 -9.22
C THR A 75 10.55 -8.91 -8.21
N ALA A 76 11.32 -8.21 -7.38
CA ALA A 76 10.79 -7.22 -6.45
C ALA A 76 10.01 -6.11 -7.19
N GLU A 77 10.59 -5.53 -8.24
CA GLU A 77 9.95 -4.50 -9.08
C GLU A 77 8.66 -5.03 -9.73
N LYS A 78 8.72 -6.23 -10.33
CA LYS A 78 7.57 -6.85 -10.99
C LYS A 78 6.39 -7.04 -10.03
N TRP A 79 6.66 -7.54 -8.83
CA TRP A 79 5.62 -7.75 -7.82
C TRP A 79 5.11 -6.45 -7.23
N MET A 80 5.97 -5.45 -7.02
CA MET A 80 5.58 -4.12 -6.60
C MET A 80 4.64 -3.47 -7.64
N ALA A 81 5.00 -3.50 -8.92
CA ALA A 81 4.15 -2.99 -10.00
C ALA A 81 2.83 -3.77 -10.15
N ARG A 82 2.81 -5.05 -9.77
CA ARG A 82 1.58 -5.85 -9.73
C ARG A 82 0.69 -5.43 -8.56
N HIS A 83 1.27 -5.28 -7.36
CA HIS A 83 0.60 -4.82 -6.15
C HIS A 83 -0.14 -3.51 -6.37
N ILE A 84 0.55 -2.50 -6.93
CA ILE A 84 -0.06 -1.20 -7.24
C ILE A 84 -1.21 -1.32 -8.26
N ARG A 85 -1.09 -2.20 -9.27
CA ARG A 85 -2.17 -2.43 -10.26
C ARG A 85 -3.38 -3.16 -9.69
N ASP A 86 -3.21 -3.97 -8.66
CA ASP A 86 -4.33 -4.63 -7.99
C ASP A 86 -5.25 -3.60 -7.32
N PHE A 87 -4.71 -2.48 -6.81
CA PHE A 87 -5.54 -1.39 -6.28
C PHE A 87 -6.44 -0.77 -7.35
N ARG A 88 -5.88 -0.47 -8.53
CA ARG A 88 -6.64 0.02 -9.68
C ARG A 88 -7.76 -0.95 -10.07
N THR A 89 -7.43 -2.24 -10.14
CA THR A 89 -8.40 -3.30 -10.47
C THR A 89 -9.52 -3.36 -9.43
N GLY A 90 -9.19 -3.23 -8.14
CA GLY A 90 -10.19 -3.20 -7.08
C GLY A 90 -11.13 -1.99 -7.17
N TYR A 91 -10.63 -0.81 -7.56
CA TYR A 91 -11.47 0.37 -7.83
C TYR A 91 -12.43 0.15 -9.00
N GLU A 92 -11.95 -0.46 -10.08
CA GLU A 92 -12.79 -0.81 -11.23
C GLU A 92 -13.90 -1.78 -10.83
N ILE A 93 -13.62 -2.77 -9.98
CA ILE A 93 -14.62 -3.71 -9.44
C ILE A 93 -15.69 -2.98 -8.61
N LEU A 94 -15.29 -1.95 -7.84
CA LEU A 94 -16.20 -1.18 -6.99
C LEU A 94 -16.93 -0.05 -7.73
N GLY A 95 -16.61 0.21 -9.00
CA GLY A 95 -17.16 1.33 -9.76
C GLY A 95 -16.77 2.70 -9.18
N VAL A 96 -15.63 2.79 -8.50
CA VAL A 96 -15.13 4.05 -7.94
C VAL A 96 -14.57 4.92 -9.07
N ASP A 97 -14.94 6.20 -9.08
CA ASP A 97 -14.36 7.18 -10.00
C ASP A 97 -12.89 7.47 -9.62
N MET A 98 -11.96 7.03 -10.47
CA MET A 98 -10.52 7.25 -10.28
C MET A 98 -10.09 8.71 -10.47
N HIS A 99 -10.93 9.56 -11.05
CA HIS A 99 -10.64 10.98 -11.24
C HIS A 99 -11.20 11.85 -10.12
N ALA A 100 -11.95 11.26 -9.18
CA ALA A 100 -12.44 11.96 -8.01
C ALA A 100 -11.29 12.41 -7.10
N PRO A 101 -11.42 13.55 -6.41
CA PRO A 101 -10.42 14.00 -5.45
C PRO A 101 -10.29 12.99 -4.28
N ILE A 102 -9.06 12.76 -3.84
CA ILE A 102 -8.78 11.98 -2.63
C ILE A 102 -8.93 12.91 -1.42
N THR A 103 -9.94 12.66 -0.60
CA THR A 103 -10.06 13.31 0.71
C THR A 103 -9.16 12.58 1.71
N LEU A 104 -8.26 13.31 2.37
CA LEU A 104 -7.39 12.73 3.40
C LEU A 104 -8.23 12.16 4.55
N HIS A 105 -8.02 10.88 4.84
CA HIS A 105 -8.64 10.22 5.97
C HIS A 105 -7.93 10.66 7.27
N PRO A 106 -8.65 10.96 8.38
CA PRO A 106 -8.01 11.42 9.62
C PRO A 106 -6.89 10.50 10.13
N ARG A 107 -7.11 9.17 10.06
CA ARG A 107 -6.09 8.17 10.44
C ARG A 107 -4.88 8.09 9.50
N ALA A 108 -4.96 8.64 8.29
CA ALA A 108 -3.80 8.70 7.40
C ALA A 108 -2.72 9.65 7.95
N LEU A 109 -3.10 10.62 8.79
CA LEU A 109 -2.17 11.54 9.44
C LEU A 109 -1.37 10.85 10.56
N GLU A 110 -1.96 9.86 11.23
CA GLU A 110 -1.26 9.04 12.23
C GLU A 110 -0.09 8.27 11.58
N VAL A 111 -0.31 7.81 10.34
CA VAL A 111 0.71 7.12 9.53
C VAL A 111 1.89 8.04 9.17
N MET A 112 1.66 9.35 9.02
CA MET A 112 2.73 10.33 8.73
C MET A 112 3.58 10.70 9.95
N GLN A 113 3.07 10.49 11.17
CA GLN A 113 3.70 10.94 12.42
C GLN A 113 4.52 9.85 13.13
N SER A 114 4.53 8.64 12.58
CA SER A 114 5.15 7.46 13.20
C SER A 114 6.67 7.32 12.92
N SER A 115 7.32 8.36 12.38
CA SER A 115 8.73 8.36 11.97
C SER A 115 9.67 8.97 13.01
#